data_AF-M1BGV7-F1
#
_entry.id   AF-M1BGV7-F1
#
_cell.length_a   1.000
_cell.length_b   1.000
_cell.length_c   1.000
_cell.angle_alpha   90.00
_cell.angle_beta   90.00
_cell.angle_gamma   90.00
#
_symmetry.space_group_name_H-M   'P 1'
#
loop_
_entity.id
_entity.type
_entity.pdbx_description
1 polymer ?
#
loop_
_entity_poly.entity_id
_entity_poly.type
_entity_poly.pdbx_seq_one_letter_code
_entity_poly.pdbx_strand_id
1 'polypeptide(L)'
;MSDFSIHGLWPGNATGHTPFTCNDPSNPTTVEKVYWPSLEVHWTDENLWKHEWDKHGYCTSEIVPDVEYFNGAITFARRLKDMLKTLEKGDMGPKNHRAYTVTGMKTFISRKSKEINELTGDLTIEA
;
A
#
# COMPACT_ATOMS: atom_id res chain seq x y z
N MET A 1 14.75 -7.85 -0.54
CA MET A 1 13.45 -7.84 -1.26
C MET A 1 13.67 -7.08 -2.55
N SER A 2 13.20 -7.60 -3.69
CA SER A 2 13.33 -6.91 -4.99
C SER A 2 11.97 -6.60 -5.60
N ASP A 3 10.92 -6.49 -4.78
CA ASP A 3 9.53 -6.26 -5.19
C ASP A 3 9.01 -4.96 -4.55
N PHE A 4 7.77 -4.57 -4.86
CA PHE A 4 7.09 -3.46 -4.22
C PHE A 4 6.85 -3.74 -2.73
N SER A 5 7.24 -2.81 -1.88
CA SER A 5 6.93 -2.79 -0.45
C SER A 5 5.77 -1.85 -0.15
N ILE A 6 5.12 -2.06 0.99
CA ILE A 6 4.12 -1.13 1.51
C ILE A 6 4.83 0.15 1.94
N HIS A 7 4.31 1.29 1.48
CA HIS A 7 4.58 2.58 2.09
C HIS A 7 3.53 2.89 3.16
N GLY A 8 2.25 2.90 2.78
CA GLY A 8 1.13 3.17 3.67
C GLY A 8 -0.23 2.77 3.09
N LEU A 9 -1.26 2.78 3.95
CA LEU A 9 -2.67 2.72 3.54
C LEU A 9 -3.34 4.01 3.98
N TRP A 10 -3.80 4.82 3.04
CA TRP A 10 -4.23 6.19 3.35
C TRP A 10 -5.73 6.35 3.13
N PRO A 11 -6.52 6.59 4.20
CA PRO A 11 -7.92 6.92 4.07
C PRO A 11 -8.10 8.17 3.20
N GLY A 12 -8.96 8.08 2.20
CA GLY A 12 -9.29 9.19 1.30
C GLY A 12 -10.78 9.26 1.08
N ASN A 13 -11.34 10.47 1.00
CA ASN A 13 -12.73 10.65 0.62
C ASN A 13 -12.91 10.48 -0.91
N ALA A 14 -14.16 10.54 -1.38
CA ALA A 14 -14.48 10.42 -2.80
C ALA A 14 -13.85 11.51 -3.71
N THR A 15 -13.38 12.63 -3.12
CA THR A 15 -12.66 13.68 -3.85
C THR A 15 -11.14 13.44 -3.87
N GLY A 16 -10.65 12.34 -3.28
CA GLY A 16 -9.23 12.03 -3.15
C GLY A 16 -8.51 12.81 -2.06
N HIS A 17 -9.24 13.49 -1.17
CA HIS A 17 -8.64 14.20 -0.04
C HIS A 17 -8.45 13.22 1.13
N THR A 18 -7.22 13.18 1.63
CA THR A 18 -6.81 12.39 2.79
C THR A 18 -6.63 13.30 4.00
N PRO A 19 -7.21 13.02 5.18
CA PRO A 19 -6.85 13.73 6.41
C PRO A 19 -5.38 13.42 6.76
N PHE A 20 -4.62 14.44 7.19
CA PHE A 20 -3.17 14.34 7.34
C PHE A 20 -2.68 14.23 8.78
N THR A 21 -3.50 14.55 9.78
CA THR A 21 -3.08 14.48 11.19
C THR A 21 -4.30 14.41 12.09
N CYS A 22 -4.32 13.40 12.94
CA CYS A 22 -5.32 13.19 14.00
C CYS A 22 -4.56 13.04 15.33
N ASN A 23 -5.10 13.56 16.43
CA ASN A 23 -4.32 13.81 17.65
C ASN A 23 -4.20 12.57 18.56
N ASP A 24 -3.00 12.32 19.09
CA ASP A 24 -2.69 11.38 20.20
C ASP A 24 -2.97 9.88 19.97
N PRO A 25 -2.29 9.24 18.99
CA PRO A 25 -2.43 7.82 18.69
C PRO A 25 -1.75 6.90 19.72
N SER A 26 -2.44 5.83 20.12
CA SER A 26 -1.81 4.70 20.80
C SER A 26 -0.80 4.00 19.89
N ASN A 27 0.28 3.46 20.46
CA ASN A 27 1.28 2.75 19.66
C ASN A 27 0.68 1.50 18.99
N PRO A 28 1.06 1.22 17.73
CA PRO A 28 0.52 0.10 16.97
C PRO A 28 0.99 -1.26 17.50
N THR A 29 0.16 -2.29 17.31
CA THR A 29 0.48 -3.70 17.54
C THR A 29 1.52 -4.26 16.54
N THR A 30 1.93 -5.52 16.72
CA THR A 30 2.98 -6.18 15.92
C THR A 30 2.64 -6.24 14.42
N VAL A 31 3.51 -5.68 13.56
CA VAL A 31 3.36 -5.63 12.09
C VAL A 31 4.29 -6.62 11.39
N GLU A 32 3.91 -7.13 10.21
CA GLU A 32 4.74 -8.06 9.42
C GLU A 32 5.84 -7.35 8.62
N LYS A 33 7.10 -7.49 9.08
CA LYS A 33 8.30 -6.87 8.49
C LYS A 33 8.53 -7.18 7.01
N VAL A 34 8.09 -8.34 6.54
CA VAL A 34 8.36 -8.80 5.16
C VAL A 34 7.71 -7.88 4.12
N TYR A 35 6.53 -7.33 4.40
CA TYR A 35 5.80 -6.50 3.45
C TYR A 35 6.00 -5.00 3.65
N TRP A 36 6.35 -4.58 4.87
CA TRP A 36 6.40 -3.17 5.25
C TRP A 36 7.77 -2.73 5.80
N PRO A 37 8.89 -3.04 5.12
CA PRO A 37 10.21 -2.61 5.59
C PRO A 37 10.40 -1.09 5.40
N SER A 38 11.13 -0.46 6.33
CA SER A 38 11.69 0.86 6.12
C SER A 38 12.86 0.80 5.13
N LEU A 39 12.87 1.71 4.17
CA LEU A 39 14.01 1.92 3.26
C LEU A 39 14.84 3.16 3.66
N GLU A 40 14.39 3.90 4.68
CA GLU A 40 15.06 5.09 5.16
C GLU A 40 16.20 4.75 6.11
N VAL A 41 17.38 5.32 5.84
CA VAL A 41 18.64 4.97 6.53
C VAL A 41 18.55 5.17 8.04
N HIS A 42 17.75 6.12 8.49
CA HIS A 42 17.65 6.52 9.90
C HIS A 42 16.38 6.03 10.59
N TRP A 43 15.53 5.24 9.92
CA TRP A 43 14.26 4.76 10.48
C TRP A 43 14.26 3.24 10.55
N THR A 44 13.89 2.71 11.70
CA THR A 44 13.50 1.30 11.80
C THR A 44 12.16 1.06 11.12
N ASP A 45 11.82 -0.20 10.85
CA ASP A 45 10.48 -0.56 10.35
C ASP A 45 9.39 -0.01 11.30
N GLU A 46 9.60 -0.14 12.61
CA GLU A 46 8.69 0.37 13.64
C GLU A 46 8.53 1.90 13.59
N ASN A 47 9.58 2.65 13.22
CA ASN A 47 9.46 4.09 13.00
C ASN A 47 8.54 4.41 11.83
N LEU A 48 8.66 3.68 10.72
CA LEU A 48 7.78 3.82 9.57
C LEU A 48 6.33 3.46 9.94
N TRP A 49 6.10 2.33 10.61
CA TRP A 49 4.75 1.91 10.98
C TRP A 49 4.07 2.89 11.93
N LYS A 50 4.82 3.42 12.90
CA LYS A 50 4.32 4.47 13.79
C LYS A 50 3.99 5.73 13.00
N HIS A 51 4.83 6.16 12.07
CA HIS A 51 4.55 7.32 11.22
C HIS A 51 3.23 7.15 10.44
N GLU A 52 3.06 6.01 9.77
CA GLU A 52 1.88 5.74 8.95
C GLU A 52 0.61 5.61 9.80
N TRP A 53 0.69 5.00 10.98
CA TRP A 53 -0.42 4.97 11.92
C TRP A 53 -0.79 6.37 12.42
N ASP A 54 0.18 7.09 12.98
CA ASP A 54 -0.05 8.39 13.61
C ASP A 54 -0.61 9.42 12.62
N LYS A 55 -0.16 9.36 11.37
CA LYS A 55 -0.51 10.33 10.32
C LYS A 55 -1.76 9.95 9.52
N HIS A 56 -1.99 8.65 9.30
CA HIS A 56 -3.02 8.17 8.36
C HIS A 56 -4.01 7.21 9.02
N GLY A 57 -3.54 6.12 9.63
CA GLY A 57 -4.43 5.09 10.18
C GLY A 57 -5.29 5.57 11.35
N TYR A 58 -4.72 6.37 12.25
CA TYR A 58 -5.41 6.86 13.43
C TYR A 58 -6.61 7.76 13.09
N CYS A 59 -6.60 8.43 11.93
CA CYS A 59 -7.74 9.23 11.49
C CYS A 59 -9.02 8.42 11.24
N THR A 60 -8.93 7.09 11.19
CA THR A 60 -10.08 6.18 11.09
C THR A 60 -10.24 5.30 12.32
N SER A 61 -9.53 5.56 13.43
CA SER A 61 -9.45 4.63 14.57
C SER A 61 -10.78 4.37 15.29
N GLU A 62 -11.76 5.26 15.16
CA GLU A 62 -13.12 5.05 15.72
C GLU A 62 -13.87 3.91 15.03
N ILE A 63 -13.51 3.59 13.78
CA ILE A 63 -14.19 2.60 12.94
C ILE A 63 -13.26 1.45 12.58
N VAL A 64 -11.97 1.73 12.33
CA VAL A 64 -10.94 0.78 11.91
C VAL A 64 -9.82 0.76 12.97
N PRO A 65 -9.82 -0.23 13.89
CA PRO A 65 -8.76 -0.39 14.87
C PRO A 65 -7.39 -0.60 14.22
N ASP A 66 -6.32 -0.39 14.99
CA ASP A 66 -4.92 -0.51 14.53
C ASP A 66 -4.64 -1.88 13.87
N VAL A 67 -5.07 -2.98 14.50
CA VAL A 67 -4.90 -4.33 13.99
C VAL A 67 -5.51 -4.48 12.60
N GLU A 68 -6.70 -3.92 12.38
CA GLU A 68 -7.41 -3.99 11.10
C GLU A 68 -6.76 -3.10 10.04
N TYR A 69 -6.26 -1.92 10.42
CA TYR A 69 -5.49 -1.04 9.55
C TYR A 69 -4.25 -1.75 8.98
N PHE A 70 -3.41 -2.34 9.86
CA PHE A 70 -2.20 -3.04 9.42
C PHE A 70 -2.53 -4.31 8.64
N ASN A 71 -3.49 -5.11 9.11
CA ASN A 71 -3.91 -6.32 8.39
C ASN A 71 -4.51 -6.01 7.02
N GLY A 72 -5.25 -4.92 6.90
CA GLY A 72 -5.79 -4.43 5.64
C GLY A 72 -4.67 -4.11 4.65
N ALA A 73 -3.71 -3.29 5.06
CA ALA A 73 -2.56 -2.93 4.23
C ALA A 73 -1.75 -4.17 3.80
N ILE A 74 -1.47 -5.10 4.73
CA ILE A 74 -0.76 -6.36 4.43
C ILE A 74 -1.59 -7.23 3.46
N THR A 75 -2.90 -7.29 3.64
CA THR A 75 -3.79 -8.05 2.75
C THR A 75 -3.76 -7.48 1.34
N PHE A 76 -3.81 -6.15 1.18
CA PHE A 76 -3.65 -5.50 -0.12
C PHE A 76 -2.28 -5.78 -0.75
N ALA A 77 -1.20 -5.69 0.03
CA ALA A 77 0.14 -6.00 -0.46
C ALA A 77 0.26 -7.44 -0.96
N ARG A 78 -0.32 -8.40 -0.23
CA ARG A 78 -0.35 -9.82 -0.63
C ARG A 78 -1.11 -10.05 -1.94
N ARG A 79 -2.20 -9.30 -2.19
CA ARG A 79 -2.92 -9.34 -3.48
C ARG A 79 -2.07 -8.82 -4.63
N LEU A 80 -1.22 -7.84 -4.35
CA LEU A 80 -0.34 -7.21 -5.33
C LEU A 80 1.07 -7.79 -5.37
N LYS A 81 1.35 -8.89 -4.64
CA LYS A 81 2.69 -9.47 -4.50
C LYS A 81 3.35 -9.92 -5.82
N ASP A 82 2.55 -10.14 -6.86
CA ASP A 82 3.03 -10.53 -8.19
C ASP A 82 3.08 -9.32 -9.15
N MET A 83 2.95 -8.08 -8.66
CA MET A 83 2.89 -6.88 -9.48
C MET A 83 4.19 -6.67 -10.26
N LEU A 84 5.37 -6.81 -9.63
CA LEU A 84 6.63 -6.70 -10.36
C LEU A 84 6.73 -7.75 -11.48
N LYS A 85 6.45 -9.01 -11.16
CA LYS A 85 6.41 -10.11 -12.13
C LYS A 85 5.41 -9.84 -13.27
N THR A 86 4.29 -9.20 -12.95
CA THR A 86 3.27 -8.79 -13.92
C THR A 86 3.81 -7.71 -14.87
N LEU A 87 4.52 -6.71 -14.34
CA LEU A 87 5.21 -5.70 -15.14
C LEU A 87 6.30 -6.33 -16.02
N GLU A 88 7.11 -7.25 -15.48
CA GLU A 88 8.15 -7.95 -16.24
C GLU A 88 7.57 -8.73 -17.43
N LYS A 89 6.46 -9.46 -17.24
CA LYS A 89 5.74 -10.15 -18.32
C LYS A 89 5.19 -9.19 -19.38
N GLY A 90 4.89 -7.95 -18.99
CA GLY A 90 4.48 -6.88 -19.89
C GLY A 90 5.63 -6.13 -20.54
N ASP A 91 6.88 -6.59 -20.37
CA ASP A 91 8.09 -5.89 -20.80
C ASP A 91 8.25 -4.47 -20.18
N MET A 92 7.63 -4.27 -19.01
CA MET A 92 7.64 -3.05 -18.20
C MET A 92 8.36 -3.21 -16.85
N GLY A 93 9.18 -4.25 -16.72
CA GLY A 93 10.01 -4.47 -15.54
C GLY A 93 11.19 -3.50 -15.44
N PRO A 94 11.92 -3.48 -14.31
CA PRO A 94 13.10 -2.65 -14.13
C PRO A 94 14.18 -3.03 -15.17
N LYS A 95 14.58 -2.06 -15.98
CA LYS A 95 15.61 -2.21 -17.02
C LYS A 95 16.53 -1.00 -17.00
N ASN A 96 17.83 -1.24 -17.01
CA ASN A 96 18.82 -0.18 -17.15
C ASN A 96 18.63 0.51 -18.51
N HIS A 97 18.64 1.85 -18.50
CA HIS A 97 18.61 2.70 -19.70
C HIS A 97 17.37 2.55 -20.61
N ARG A 98 16.26 2.03 -20.07
CA ARG A 98 14.97 2.01 -20.77
C ARG A 98 13.95 2.83 -20.00
N ALA A 99 13.40 3.84 -20.67
CA ALA A 99 12.29 4.63 -20.14
C ALA A 99 10.95 4.05 -20.60
N TYR A 100 9.94 4.18 -19.75
CA TYR A 100 8.55 3.85 -20.04
C TYR A 100 7.70 5.12 -19.99
N THR A 101 6.65 5.19 -20.81
CA THR A 101 5.72 6.31 -20.73
C THR A 101 4.79 6.12 -19.52
N VAL A 102 4.53 7.20 -18.79
CA VAL A 102 3.59 7.18 -17.66
C VAL A 102 2.22 6.69 -18.11
N THR A 103 1.74 7.14 -19.27
CA THR A 103 0.46 6.68 -19.85
C THR A 103 0.48 5.17 -20.12
N GLY A 104 1.55 4.64 -20.73
CA GLY A 104 1.66 3.22 -21.02
C GLY A 104 1.63 2.35 -19.76
N MET A 105 2.40 2.73 -18.74
CA MET A 105 2.38 2.04 -17.44
C MET A 105 1.00 2.11 -16.78
N LYS A 106 0.37 3.29 -16.75
CA LYS A 106 -0.97 3.47 -16.18
C LYS A 106 -1.99 2.57 -16.88
N THR A 107 -2.03 2.57 -18.21
CA THR A 107 -2.95 1.72 -18.98
C THR A 107 -2.72 0.23 -18.70
N PHE A 108 -1.46 -0.21 -18.64
CA PHE A 108 -1.13 -1.60 -18.35
C PHE A 108 -1.56 -2.02 -16.94
N ILE A 109 -1.21 -1.23 -15.92
CA ILE A 109 -1.57 -1.49 -14.52
C ILE A 109 -3.08 -1.47 -14.33
N SER A 110 -3.79 -0.47 -14.88
CA SER A 110 -5.25 -0.39 -14.75
C SER A 110 -5.97 -1.59 -15.35
N ARG A 111 -5.50 -2.11 -16.49
CA ARG A 111 -6.06 -3.33 -17.08
C ARG A 111 -5.81 -4.54 -16.18
N LYS A 112 -4.59 -4.71 -15.67
CA LYS A 112 -4.23 -5.83 -14.79
C LYS A 112 -4.90 -5.78 -13.43
N SER A 113 -5.10 -4.60 -12.86
CA SER A 113 -5.82 -4.43 -11.60
C SER A 113 -7.27 -4.87 -11.71
N LYS A 114 -7.94 -4.61 -12.85
CA LYS A 114 -9.32 -5.09 -13.09
C LYS A 114 -9.38 -6.62 -13.12
N GLU A 115 -8.46 -7.24 -13.86
CA GLU A 115 -8.34 -8.71 -13.91
C GLU A 115 -8.11 -9.32 -12.51
N ILE A 116 -7.29 -8.68 -11.66
CA ILE A 116 -7.03 -9.14 -10.28
C ILE A 116 -8.31 -9.01 -9.42
N ASN A 117 -9.00 -7.88 -9.49
CA ASN A 117 -10.22 -7.65 -8.69
C ASN A 117 -11.35 -8.62 -9.06
N GLU A 118 -11.51 -8.92 -10.35
CA GLU A 118 -12.48 -9.91 -10.84
C GLU A 118 -12.18 -11.33 -10.30
N LEU A 119 -10.90 -11.66 -10.07
CA LEU A 119 -10.48 -12.97 -9.57
C LEU A 119 -10.53 -13.10 -8.05
N THR A 120 -10.31 -12.01 -7.31
CA THR A 120 -10.25 -12.05 -5.83
C THR A 120 -11.58 -11.79 -5.14
N GLY A 121 -12.63 -11.48 -5.90
CA GLY A 121 -13.89 -10.98 -5.37
C GLY A 121 -13.76 -9.52 -4.93
N ASP A 122 -14.72 -8.68 -5.31
CA ASP A 122 -14.79 -7.29 -4.87
C ASP A 122 -14.90 -7.27 -3.33
N LEU A 123 -13.82 -6.85 -2.66
CA LEU A 123 -13.98 -6.25 -1.33
C LEU A 123 -14.19 -4.78 -1.58
N THR A 124 -15.45 -4.42 -1.83
CA THR A 124 -15.92 -3.09 -1.52
C THR A 124 -15.78 -2.95 -0.01
N ILE A 125 -14.69 -2.33 0.44
CA ILE A 125 -14.69 -1.69 1.75
C ILE A 125 -15.56 -0.45 1.55
N GLU A 126 -16.87 -0.64 1.63
CA GLU A 126 -17.79 0.48 1.81
C GLU A 126 -17.48 1.05 3.19
N ALA A 127 -17.02 2.29 3.19
CA ALA A 127 -16.86 3.11 4.39
C ALA A 127 -18.23 3.62 4.85
#